data_AF-B3MJB2-F1
#
_entry.id   AF-B3MJB2-F1
#
_cell.length_a   1.000
_cell.length_b   1.000
_cell.length_c   1.000
_cell.angle_alpha   90.00
_cell.angle_beta   90.00
_cell.angle_gamma   90.00
#
_symmetry.space_group_name_H-M   'P 1'
#
loop_
_entity.id
_entity.type
_entity.pdbx_description
1 polymer ?
#
loop_
_entity_poly.entity_id
_entity_poly.type
_entity_poly.pdbx_seq_one_letter_code
_entity_poly.pdbx_strand_id
1 'polypeptide(L)'
;MTKANKTPQKSCEPNSNSPLTPVRYLDSPRHQSPTSHDANLATCRTRLESLVKQIQDNYAKWKLAQQRGTSICYTIEAKKTKSLENEKSTSYPDDLILPCNKLAIIASIFVDIANNTREILRQLRALCKMPGAAADTTFYKSWKLPQFVAFTNELSERYAQEAVIKKRVAENIAHSTDRSELISHTTFWEFPEHVDSYVQLGFLILAEEVSLK
;
A
#
# COMPACT_ATOMS: atom_id res chain seq x y z
N MET A 1 -23.77 42.22 86.06
CA MET A 1 -23.47 41.20 85.02
C MET A 1 -24.13 39.93 85.51
N THR A 2 -25.15 39.32 84.90
CA THR A 2 -25.40 38.96 83.49
C THR A 2 -26.92 39.01 83.22
N LYS A 3 -27.32 39.55 82.06
CA LYS A 3 -28.72 39.79 81.69
C LYS A 3 -29.36 38.53 81.07
N ALA A 4 -30.49 38.10 81.61
CA ALA A 4 -31.41 37.15 80.98
C ALA A 4 -32.31 37.90 79.99
N ASN A 5 -32.40 37.43 78.75
CA ASN A 5 -33.25 38.00 77.70
C ASN A 5 -34.52 37.18 77.47
N LYS A 6 -35.62 37.90 77.24
CA LYS A 6 -36.99 37.44 76.99
C LYS A 6 -37.21 37.00 75.52
N THR A 7 -38.23 36.15 75.34
CA THR A 7 -38.97 35.56 74.17
C THR A 7 -39.36 36.54 73.02
N PRO A 8 -39.92 36.17 71.81
CA PRO A 8 -40.87 35.06 71.50
C PRO A 8 -40.90 34.41 70.05
N GLN A 9 -41.73 33.36 69.93
CA GLN A 9 -42.60 32.82 68.85
C GLN A 9 -42.25 32.69 67.34
N LYS A 10 -42.69 31.52 66.83
CA LYS A 10 -42.84 31.01 65.45
C LYS A 10 -43.39 32.01 64.42
N SER A 11 -42.78 32.01 63.23
CA SER A 11 -43.47 32.19 61.95
C SER A 11 -43.55 30.85 61.22
N CYS A 12 -44.78 30.41 60.94
CA CYS A 12 -45.09 29.39 59.94
C CYS A 12 -45.03 30.04 58.55
N GLU A 13 -44.48 29.34 57.57
CA GLU A 13 -45.00 29.27 56.19
C GLU A 13 -44.43 28.02 55.48
N PRO A 14 -45.15 27.48 54.48
CA PRO A 14 -45.31 26.05 54.28
C PRO A 14 -44.27 25.52 53.30
N ASN A 15 -43.74 24.32 53.56
CA ASN A 15 -43.14 23.57 52.47
C ASN A 15 -43.63 22.13 52.50
N SER A 16 -44.19 21.76 51.36
CA SER A 16 -44.92 20.54 51.07
C SER A 16 -44.15 19.29 51.53
N ASN A 17 -44.82 18.47 52.33
CA ASN A 17 -44.44 17.10 52.58
C ASN A 17 -44.36 16.33 51.25
N SER A 18 -43.14 16.09 50.78
CA SER A 18 -42.85 15.06 49.79
C SER A 18 -41.97 14.03 50.48
N PRO A 19 -42.37 12.74 50.56
CA PRO A 19 -41.56 11.74 51.22
C PRO A 19 -40.26 11.53 50.46
N LEU A 20 -39.14 11.58 51.19
CA LEU A 20 -37.79 11.28 50.72
C LEU A 20 -37.69 9.79 50.31
N THR A 21 -38.22 9.44 49.14
CA THR A 21 -37.84 8.19 48.48
C THR A 21 -36.48 8.37 47.81
N PRO A 22 -35.50 7.49 48.07
CA PRO A 22 -34.22 7.57 47.40
C PRO A 22 -34.44 7.40 45.90
N VAL A 23 -34.01 8.39 45.13
CA VAL A 23 -33.91 8.27 43.67
C VAL A 23 -32.92 7.15 43.40
N ARG A 24 -33.45 5.97 43.02
CA ARG A 24 -32.61 4.93 42.42
C ARG A 24 -32.21 5.46 41.06
N TYR A 25 -30.97 5.94 40.95
CA TYR A 25 -30.30 5.99 39.66
C TYR A 25 -30.35 4.56 39.12
N LEU A 26 -31.20 4.32 38.12
CA LEU A 26 -31.03 3.18 37.24
C LEU A 26 -29.65 3.35 36.64
N ASP A 27 -28.72 2.47 37.03
CA ASP A 27 -27.43 2.29 36.36
C ASP A 27 -27.71 2.08 34.88
N SER A 28 -27.64 3.18 34.13
CA SER A 28 -27.56 3.16 32.69
C SER A 28 -26.22 2.50 32.36
N PRO A 29 -26.18 1.40 31.58
CA PRO A 29 -24.93 0.76 31.22
C PRO A 29 -24.23 1.65 30.19
N ARG A 30 -23.54 2.67 30.67
CA ARG A 30 -22.64 3.52 29.89
C ARG A 30 -21.22 3.44 30.42
N HIS A 31 -20.82 2.26 30.88
CA HIS A 31 -19.42 1.87 30.83
C HIS A 31 -19.10 1.42 29.40
N GLN A 32 -18.78 2.37 28.53
CA GLN A 32 -17.93 2.06 27.38
C GLN A 32 -16.62 1.52 27.95
N SER A 33 -16.43 0.22 27.80
CA SER A 33 -15.21 -0.48 28.23
C SER A 33 -14.00 0.15 27.52
N PRO A 34 -12.90 0.49 28.23
CA PRO A 34 -11.69 1.04 27.60
C PRO A 34 -11.00 0.05 26.64
N THR A 35 -11.38 -1.23 26.68
CA THR A 35 -10.72 -2.34 25.98
C THR A 35 -10.94 -2.40 24.47
N SER A 36 -11.97 -1.73 23.92
CA SER A 36 -12.27 -1.82 22.48
C SER A 36 -11.30 -1.02 21.59
N HIS A 37 -10.82 0.12 22.08
CA HIS A 37 -9.92 0.99 21.33
C HIS A 37 -8.54 0.33 21.13
N ASP A 38 -8.01 -0.30 22.19
CA ASP A 38 -6.72 -1.00 22.13
C ASP A 38 -6.78 -2.27 21.27
N ALA A 39 -7.90 -3.01 21.31
CA ALA A 39 -8.10 -4.18 20.45
C ALA A 39 -8.17 -3.81 18.96
N ASN A 40 -8.87 -2.70 18.64
CA ASN A 40 -8.94 -2.20 17.26
C ASN A 40 -7.58 -1.69 16.78
N LEU A 41 -6.82 -1.00 17.64
CA LEU A 41 -5.48 -0.50 17.32
C LEU A 41 -4.47 -1.65 17.11
N ALA A 42 -4.50 -2.68 17.96
CA ALA A 42 -3.70 -3.89 17.75
C ALA A 42 -4.06 -4.57 16.42
N THR A 43 -5.35 -4.69 16.10
CA THR A 43 -5.81 -5.24 14.82
C THR A 43 -5.35 -4.41 13.63
N CYS A 44 -5.40 -3.07 13.73
CA CYS A 44 -4.87 -2.16 12.71
C CYS A 44 -3.38 -2.41 12.48
N ARG A 45 -2.61 -2.54 13.56
CA ARG A 45 -1.16 -2.77 13.51
C ARG A 45 -0.82 -4.07 12.79
N THR A 46 -1.42 -5.18 13.20
CA THR A 46 -1.17 -6.50 12.57
C THR A 46 -1.55 -6.51 11.09
N ARG A 47 -2.67 -5.86 10.72
CA ARG A 47 -3.06 -5.74 9.31
C ARG A 47 -2.09 -4.86 8.53
N LEU A 48 -1.66 -3.73 9.10
CA LEU A 48 -0.68 -2.85 8.48
C LEU A 48 0.66 -3.58 8.26
N GLU A 49 1.16 -4.33 9.25
CA GLU A 49 2.36 -5.15 9.12
C GLU A 49 2.27 -6.15 7.97
N SER A 50 1.13 -6.83 7.84
CA SER A 50 0.89 -7.73 6.71
C SER A 50 0.91 -7.01 5.36
N LEU A 51 0.28 -5.84 5.26
CA LEU A 51 0.24 -5.06 4.03
C LEU A 51 1.62 -4.51 3.64
N VAL A 52 2.37 -4.00 4.63
CA VAL A 52 3.75 -3.53 4.44
C VAL A 52 4.63 -4.65 3.92
N LYS A 53 4.52 -5.86 4.49
CA LYS A 53 5.24 -7.03 4.00
C LYS A 53 4.87 -7.37 2.55
N GLN A 54 3.59 -7.34 2.21
CA GLN A 54 3.14 -7.57 0.82
C GLN A 54 3.70 -6.52 -0.16
N ILE A 55 3.82 -5.26 0.26
CA ILE A 55 4.45 -4.19 -0.55
C ILE A 55 5.94 -4.50 -0.79
N GLN A 56 6.67 -4.89 0.25
CA GLN A 56 8.08 -5.28 0.14
C GLN A 56 8.28 -6.51 -0.75
N ASP A 57 7.42 -7.53 -0.59
CA ASP A 57 7.44 -8.75 -1.41
C ASP A 57 7.15 -8.45 -2.88
N ASN A 58 6.20 -7.57 -3.17
CA ASN A 58 5.89 -7.12 -4.53
C ASN A 58 7.09 -6.42 -5.18
N TYR A 59 7.82 -5.60 -4.43
CA TYR A 59 9.01 -4.94 -4.95
C TYR A 59 10.18 -5.91 -5.18
N ALA A 60 10.37 -6.87 -4.29
CA ALA A 60 11.36 -7.93 -4.50
C ALA A 60 11.04 -8.74 -5.77
N LYS A 61 9.76 -9.10 -5.96
CA LYS A 61 9.29 -9.76 -7.20
C LYS A 61 9.51 -8.88 -8.43
N TRP A 62 9.21 -7.58 -8.34
CA TRP A 62 9.43 -6.63 -9.43
C TRP A 62 10.90 -6.62 -9.87
N LYS A 63 11.84 -6.51 -8.93
CA LYS A 63 13.29 -6.51 -9.22
C LYS A 63 13.74 -7.80 -9.90
N LEU A 64 13.26 -8.95 -9.42
CA LEU A 64 13.60 -10.24 -10.02
C LEU A 64 13.01 -10.40 -11.43
N ALA A 65 11.76 -9.96 -11.64
CA ALA A 65 11.11 -9.94 -12.94
C ALA A 65 11.86 -9.02 -13.92
N GLN A 66 12.27 -7.84 -13.46
CA GLN A 66 13.06 -6.88 -14.23
C GLN A 66 14.37 -7.52 -14.70
N GLN A 67 15.17 -8.07 -13.78
CA GLN A 67 16.44 -8.73 -14.10
C GLN A 67 16.28 -9.88 -15.10
N ARG A 68 15.28 -10.76 -14.89
CA ARG A 68 15.01 -11.90 -15.79
C ARG A 68 14.55 -11.43 -17.16
N GLY A 69 13.67 -10.45 -17.21
CA GLY A 69 13.16 -9.87 -18.44
C GLY A 69 14.27 -9.25 -19.28
N THR A 70 15.19 -8.49 -18.66
CA THR A 70 16.33 -7.87 -19.37
C THR A 70 17.19 -8.94 -20.05
N SER A 71 17.49 -10.04 -19.35
CA SER A 71 18.24 -11.16 -19.94
C SER A 71 17.52 -11.81 -21.13
N ILE A 72 16.19 -11.91 -21.07
CA ILE A 72 15.38 -12.42 -22.18
C ILE A 72 15.37 -11.44 -23.35
N CYS A 73 15.24 -10.14 -23.10
CA CYS A 73 15.32 -9.09 -24.14
C CYS A 73 16.66 -9.15 -24.89
N TYR A 74 17.79 -9.24 -24.19
CA TYR A 74 19.09 -9.42 -24.85
C TYR A 74 19.20 -10.71 -25.66
N THR A 75 18.58 -11.79 -25.17
CA THR A 75 18.53 -13.06 -25.92
C THR A 75 17.74 -12.90 -27.23
N ILE A 76 16.60 -12.22 -27.18
CA ILE A 76 15.78 -11.89 -28.35
C ILE A 76 16.58 -11.00 -29.30
N GLU A 77 17.22 -9.96 -28.78
CA GLU A 77 18.02 -9.02 -29.55
C GLU A 77 19.16 -9.72 -30.29
N ALA A 78 19.92 -10.57 -29.61
CA ALA A 78 21.04 -11.30 -30.20
C ALA A 78 20.57 -12.26 -31.30
N LYS A 79 19.46 -12.98 -31.08
CA LYS A 79 18.90 -13.90 -32.09
C LYS A 79 18.38 -13.15 -33.31
N LYS A 80 17.71 -12.03 -33.08
CA LYS A 80 17.06 -11.26 -34.14
C LYS A 80 18.06 -10.44 -34.95
N THR A 81 19.10 -9.89 -34.31
CA THR A 81 20.21 -9.23 -35.01
C THR A 81 20.85 -10.17 -36.03
N LYS A 82 21.10 -11.43 -35.67
CA LYS A 82 21.63 -12.45 -36.59
C LYS A 82 20.69 -12.75 -37.76
N SER A 83 19.37 -12.68 -37.55
CA SER A 83 18.38 -12.89 -38.61
C SER A 83 18.33 -11.68 -39.56
N LEU A 84 18.39 -10.45 -39.03
CA LEU A 84 18.43 -9.22 -39.83
C LEU A 84 19.71 -9.10 -40.68
N GLU A 85 20.84 -9.60 -40.18
CA GLU A 85 22.11 -9.66 -40.94
C GLU A 85 22.12 -10.75 -42.02
N ASN A 86 21.23 -11.74 -41.92
CA ASN A 86 21.08 -12.82 -42.89
C ASN A 86 19.86 -12.56 -43.79
N GLU A 87 20.03 -11.75 -44.85
CA GLU A 87 19.00 -11.35 -45.84
C GLU A 87 18.23 -12.51 -46.52
N LYS A 88 18.60 -13.76 -46.27
CA LYS A 88 17.96 -14.97 -46.82
C LYS A 88 16.83 -15.54 -45.97
N SER A 89 16.61 -15.08 -44.73
CA SER A 89 15.50 -15.58 -43.90
C SER A 89 14.31 -14.62 -43.92
N THR A 90 13.36 -14.85 -44.83
CA THR A 90 12.04 -14.19 -44.82
C THR A 90 11.08 -14.80 -43.77
N SER A 91 11.49 -15.89 -43.13
CA SER A 91 10.74 -16.56 -42.07
C SER A 91 11.11 -16.02 -40.71
N TYR A 92 10.09 -15.73 -39.89
CA TYR A 92 10.24 -15.49 -38.46
C TYR A 92 11.02 -16.66 -37.83
N PRO A 93 12.11 -16.43 -37.07
CA PRO A 93 12.90 -17.54 -36.54
C PRO A 93 12.08 -18.33 -35.50
N ASP A 94 11.88 -19.63 -35.71
CA ASP A 94 11.18 -20.51 -34.75
C ASP A 94 11.82 -20.44 -33.34
N ASP A 95 13.12 -20.21 -33.33
CA ASP A 95 13.97 -20.00 -32.17
C ASP A 95 13.61 -18.77 -31.30
N LEU A 96 12.78 -17.84 -31.80
CA LEU A 96 12.29 -16.68 -31.04
C LEU A 96 11.03 -16.97 -30.23
N ILE A 97 10.24 -17.97 -30.60
CA ILE A 97 8.93 -18.24 -29.97
C ILE A 97 9.09 -18.47 -28.47
N LEU A 98 10.05 -19.31 -28.07
CA LEU A 98 10.26 -19.65 -26.66
C LEU A 98 10.71 -18.43 -25.82
N PRO A 99 11.73 -17.64 -26.23
CA PRO A 99 12.04 -16.37 -25.57
C PRO A 99 10.86 -15.40 -25.46
N CYS A 100 10.08 -15.21 -26.53
CA CYS A 100 8.92 -14.32 -26.53
C CYS A 100 7.83 -14.78 -25.55
N ASN A 101 7.52 -16.08 -25.53
CA ASN A 101 6.57 -16.65 -24.57
C ASN A 101 7.04 -16.45 -23.12
N LYS A 102 8.33 -16.64 -22.85
CA LYS A 102 8.91 -16.35 -21.52
C LYS A 102 8.80 -14.86 -21.19
N LEU A 103 9.06 -13.97 -22.14
CA LEU A 103 8.95 -12.52 -21.93
C LEU A 103 7.50 -12.10 -21.65
N ALA A 104 6.52 -12.69 -22.35
CA ALA A 104 5.10 -12.45 -22.12
C ALA A 104 4.67 -12.85 -20.69
N ILE A 105 5.18 -13.98 -20.18
CA ILE A 105 4.95 -14.39 -18.78
C ILE A 105 5.58 -13.38 -17.81
N ILE A 106 6.79 -12.90 -18.08
CA ILE A 106 7.40 -11.87 -17.23
C ILE A 106 6.60 -10.56 -17.29
N ALA A 107 6.09 -10.18 -18.47
CA ALA A 107 5.25 -8.99 -18.63
C ALA A 107 3.94 -9.11 -17.82
N SER A 108 3.32 -10.29 -17.76
CA SER A 108 2.12 -10.51 -16.95
C SER A 108 2.40 -10.34 -15.45
N ILE A 109 3.59 -10.69 -14.97
CA ILE A 109 3.99 -10.47 -13.57
C ILE A 109 3.93 -8.98 -13.21
N PHE A 110 4.34 -8.07 -14.11
CA PHE A 110 4.23 -6.63 -13.83
C PHE A 110 2.78 -6.16 -13.72
N VAL A 111 1.90 -6.69 -14.57
CA VAL A 111 0.46 -6.43 -14.50
C VAL A 111 -0.11 -6.93 -13.16
N ASP A 112 0.27 -8.13 -12.75
CA ASP A 112 -0.16 -8.70 -11.46
C ASP A 112 0.35 -7.87 -10.27
N ILE A 113 1.60 -7.40 -10.31
CA ILE A 113 2.16 -6.51 -9.28
C ILE A 113 1.38 -5.19 -9.20
N ALA A 114 1.05 -4.58 -10.35
CA ALA A 114 0.26 -3.35 -10.39
C ALA A 114 -1.14 -3.56 -9.79
N ASN A 115 -1.79 -4.68 -10.14
CA ASN A 115 -3.11 -5.03 -9.60
C ASN A 115 -3.06 -5.33 -8.09
N ASN A 116 -2.09 -6.11 -7.64
CA ASN A 116 -1.89 -6.42 -6.21
C ASN A 116 -1.64 -5.14 -5.41
N THR A 117 -0.83 -4.23 -5.93
CA THR A 117 -0.53 -2.94 -5.25
C THR A 117 -1.77 -2.06 -5.15
N ARG A 118 -2.62 -2.06 -6.18
CA ARG A 118 -3.92 -1.36 -6.14
C ARG A 118 -4.86 -1.96 -5.09
N GLU A 119 -4.85 -3.28 -4.93
CA GLU A 119 -5.64 -3.96 -3.91
C GLU A 119 -5.11 -3.67 -2.50
N ILE A 120 -3.80 -3.67 -2.30
CA ILE A 120 -3.17 -3.23 -1.04
C ILE A 120 -3.57 -1.79 -0.70
N LEU A 121 -3.54 -0.88 -1.68
CA LEU A 121 -3.99 0.50 -1.50
C LEU A 121 -5.45 0.59 -1.05
N ARG A 122 -6.33 -0.22 -1.65
CA ARG A 122 -7.74 -0.31 -1.23
C ARG A 122 -7.86 -0.76 0.22
N GLN A 123 -7.06 -1.76 0.63
CA GLN A 123 -7.04 -2.26 2.01
C GLN A 123 -6.49 -1.22 2.99
N LEU A 124 -5.41 -0.50 2.65
CA LEU A 124 -4.88 0.60 3.46
C LEU A 124 -5.91 1.73 3.66
N ARG A 125 -6.62 2.12 2.60
CA ARG A 125 -7.71 3.10 2.68
C ARG A 125 -8.87 2.61 3.55
N ALA A 126 -9.14 1.31 3.57
CA ALA A 126 -10.13 0.73 4.46
C ALA A 126 -9.66 0.77 5.93
N LEU A 127 -8.37 0.51 6.20
CA LEU A 127 -7.79 0.65 7.53
C LEU A 127 -7.93 2.09 8.07
N CYS A 128 -7.78 3.11 7.22
CA CYS A 128 -7.97 4.52 7.61
C CYS A 128 -9.37 4.85 8.12
N LYS A 129 -10.37 4.03 7.79
CA LYS A 129 -11.77 4.26 8.17
C LYS A 129 -12.17 3.48 9.43
N MET A 130 -11.27 2.68 10.00
CA MET A 130 -11.60 1.86 11.17
C MET A 130 -11.64 2.70 12.45
N PRO A 131 -12.65 2.51 13.33
CA PRO A 131 -12.73 3.20 14.61
C PRO A 131 -11.51 2.87 15.49
N GLY A 132 -10.78 3.89 15.96
CA GLY A 132 -9.57 3.73 16.77
C GLY A 132 -8.26 3.79 15.97
N ALA A 133 -8.32 3.79 14.64
CA ALA A 133 -7.21 4.26 13.79
C ALA A 133 -7.25 5.79 13.72
N ALA A 134 -6.90 6.47 14.82
CA ALA A 134 -6.81 7.92 14.76
C ALA A 134 -5.80 8.32 13.68
N ALA A 135 -6.14 9.30 12.86
CA ALA A 135 -5.26 9.79 11.79
C ALA A 135 -3.89 10.23 12.32
N ASP A 136 -3.81 10.53 13.62
CA ASP A 136 -2.60 10.96 14.34
C ASP A 136 -1.82 9.84 15.04
N THR A 137 -2.29 8.59 15.00
CA THR A 137 -1.56 7.46 15.58
C THR A 137 -0.36 7.10 14.72
N THR A 138 0.84 7.22 15.30
CA THR A 138 2.06 6.69 14.72
C THR A 138 2.11 5.18 14.94
N PHE A 139 2.20 4.40 13.86
CA PHE A 139 2.19 2.92 13.93
C PHE A 139 3.60 2.33 14.05
N TYR A 140 4.59 3.03 13.49
CA TYR A 140 5.99 2.66 13.47
C TYR A 140 6.84 3.76 14.14
N LYS A 141 7.93 4.21 13.51
CA LYS A 141 8.83 5.24 14.04
C LYS A 141 8.21 6.64 13.92
N SER A 142 7.80 6.99 12.71
CA SER A 142 7.37 8.35 12.33
C SER A 142 6.13 8.36 11.43
N TRP A 143 5.81 7.24 10.77
CA TRP A 143 4.70 7.15 9.83
C TRP A 143 3.38 6.87 10.53
N LYS A 144 2.38 7.68 10.16
CA LYS A 144 0.97 7.43 10.41
C LYS A 144 0.39 6.71 9.19
N LEU A 145 -0.83 6.20 9.32
CA LEU A 145 -1.48 5.45 8.24
C LEU A 145 -1.62 6.25 6.91
N PRO A 146 -1.88 7.57 6.90
CA PRO A 146 -1.91 8.37 5.67
C PRO A 146 -0.61 8.33 4.86
N GLN A 147 0.56 8.24 5.50
CA GLN A 147 1.85 8.16 4.80
C GLN A 147 1.97 6.85 4.03
N PHE A 148 1.55 5.73 4.61
CA PHE A 148 1.49 4.44 3.92
C PHE A 148 0.53 4.49 2.72
N VAL A 149 -0.63 5.15 2.88
CA VAL A 149 -1.59 5.35 1.78
C VAL A 149 -0.98 6.20 0.66
N ALA A 150 -0.33 7.30 1.00
CA ALA A 150 0.30 8.20 0.02
C ALA A 150 1.39 7.47 -0.78
N PHE A 151 2.32 6.81 -0.08
CA PHE A 151 3.38 6.01 -0.70
C PHE A 151 2.82 4.92 -1.61
N THR A 152 1.82 4.16 -1.14
CA THR A 152 1.23 3.06 -1.92
C THR A 152 0.41 3.57 -3.11
N ASN A 153 -0.24 4.74 -2.99
CA ASN A 153 -0.97 5.35 -4.09
C ASN A 153 -0.04 5.65 -5.26
N GLU A 154 1.04 6.38 -4.95
CA GLU A 154 2.06 6.77 -5.91
C GLU A 154 2.74 5.53 -6.53
N LEU A 155 3.08 4.55 -5.70
CA LEU A 155 3.64 3.28 -6.16
C LEU A 155 2.69 2.54 -7.13
N SER A 156 1.38 2.54 -6.84
CA SER A 156 0.40 1.86 -7.71
C SER A 156 0.28 2.53 -9.08
N GLU A 157 0.36 3.86 -9.13
CA GLU A 157 0.32 4.64 -10.38
C GLU A 157 1.56 4.32 -11.23
N ARG A 158 2.73 4.35 -10.61
CA ARG A 158 4.00 4.05 -11.28
C ARG A 158 4.08 2.61 -11.78
N TYR A 159 3.66 1.63 -10.98
CA TYR A 159 3.58 0.24 -11.44
C TYR A 159 2.59 0.04 -12.58
N ALA A 160 1.46 0.75 -12.58
CA ALA A 160 0.50 0.67 -13.68
C ALA A 160 1.09 1.23 -14.98
N GLN A 161 1.79 2.38 -14.92
CA GLN A 161 2.46 2.97 -16.07
C GLN A 161 3.57 2.06 -16.61
N GLU A 162 4.43 1.56 -15.74
CA GLU A 162 5.53 0.68 -16.13
C GLU A 162 5.02 -0.64 -16.73
N ALA A 163 3.96 -1.23 -16.17
CA ALA A 163 3.39 -2.47 -16.70
C ALA A 163 2.88 -2.31 -18.14
N VAL A 164 2.35 -1.14 -18.51
CA VAL A 164 1.94 -0.84 -19.89
C VAL A 164 3.15 -0.84 -20.82
N ILE A 165 4.26 -0.22 -20.41
CA ILE A 165 5.51 -0.20 -21.20
C ILE A 165 6.04 -1.63 -21.37
N LYS A 166 6.16 -2.40 -20.28
CA LYS A 166 6.67 -3.77 -20.34
C LYS A 166 5.80 -4.67 -21.21
N LYS A 167 4.48 -4.54 -21.13
CA LYS A 167 3.56 -5.26 -22.02
C LYS A 167 3.78 -4.89 -23.48
N ARG A 168 3.86 -3.60 -23.79
CA ARG A 168 4.12 -3.12 -25.17
C ARG A 168 5.44 -3.66 -25.71
N VAL A 169 6.51 -3.63 -24.92
CA VAL A 169 7.80 -4.20 -25.34
C VAL A 169 7.67 -5.70 -25.62
N ALA A 170 7.05 -6.46 -24.71
CA ALA A 170 6.89 -7.90 -24.88
C ALA A 170 6.10 -8.28 -26.14
N GLU A 171 5.08 -7.48 -26.49
CA GLU A 171 4.26 -7.69 -27.68
C GLU A 171 4.99 -7.29 -28.98
N ASN A 172 5.92 -6.32 -28.95
CA ASN A 172 6.47 -5.71 -30.18
C ASN A 172 7.94 -6.02 -30.47
N ILE A 173 8.76 -6.39 -29.46
CA ILE A 173 10.20 -6.62 -29.63
C ILE A 173 10.51 -7.63 -30.75
N ALA A 174 9.65 -8.63 -30.88
CA ALA A 174 9.80 -9.70 -31.84
C ALA A 174 9.36 -9.28 -33.25
N HIS A 175 8.63 -8.19 -33.40
CA HIS A 175 8.17 -7.60 -34.67
C HIS A 175 9.05 -6.47 -35.21
N SER A 176 10.02 -5.95 -34.43
CA SER A 176 11.00 -4.98 -34.93
C SER A 176 11.57 -5.29 -36.31
N THR A 177 11.56 -4.32 -37.22
CA THR A 177 12.03 -4.52 -38.61
C THR A 177 13.49 -4.17 -38.82
N ASP A 178 14.07 -3.42 -37.91
CA ASP A 178 15.47 -3.02 -37.96
C ASP A 178 16.15 -3.12 -36.58
N ARG A 179 17.47 -2.94 -36.57
CA ARG A 179 18.30 -3.01 -35.36
C ARG A 179 18.03 -1.86 -34.40
N SER A 180 17.68 -0.67 -34.89
CA SER A 180 17.41 0.50 -34.06
C SER A 180 16.15 0.28 -33.22
N GLU A 181 15.08 -0.22 -33.82
CA GLU A 181 13.82 -0.54 -33.15
C GLU A 181 14.00 -1.66 -32.12
N LEU A 182 14.82 -2.66 -32.45
CA LEU A 182 15.16 -3.74 -31.53
C LEU A 182 15.91 -3.24 -30.29
N ILE A 183 16.94 -2.42 -30.49
CA ILE A 183 17.69 -1.76 -29.40
C ILE A 183 16.76 -0.87 -28.58
N SER A 184 15.87 -0.12 -29.22
CA SER A 184 14.89 0.73 -28.54
C SER A 184 13.99 -0.09 -27.61
N HIS A 185 13.43 -1.21 -28.07
CA HIS A 185 12.63 -2.11 -27.23
C HIS A 185 13.43 -2.70 -26.07
N THR A 186 14.67 -3.16 -26.30
CA THR A 186 15.54 -3.63 -25.22
C THR A 186 15.81 -2.52 -24.20
N THR A 187 16.08 -1.30 -24.66
CA THR A 187 16.36 -0.13 -23.80
C THR A 187 15.16 0.23 -22.93
N PHE A 188 13.94 0.26 -23.50
CA PHE A 188 12.71 0.47 -22.73
C PHE A 188 12.46 -0.62 -21.69
N TRP A 189 12.93 -1.85 -21.95
CA TRP A 189 12.90 -2.88 -20.93
C TRP A 189 13.94 -2.62 -19.84
N GLU A 190 15.20 -2.42 -20.23
CA GLU A 190 16.36 -2.33 -19.34
C GLU A 190 16.30 -1.15 -18.38
N PHE A 191 15.82 0.01 -18.84
CA PHE A 191 15.77 1.26 -18.09
C PHE A 191 14.32 1.67 -17.83
N PRO A 192 13.69 1.19 -16.74
CA PRO A 192 12.36 1.60 -16.30
C PRO A 192 12.28 3.11 -16.10
N GLU A 193 11.25 3.71 -16.67
CA GLU A 193 11.00 5.15 -16.56
C GLU A 193 10.25 5.48 -15.27
N HIS A 194 9.31 4.60 -14.87
CA HIS A 194 8.41 4.88 -13.75
C HIS A 194 8.82 4.14 -12.48
N VAL A 195 9.63 3.09 -12.54
CA VAL A 195 10.16 2.42 -11.34
C VAL A 195 11.65 2.69 -11.24
N ASP A 196 11.94 3.93 -10.90
CA ASP A 196 13.26 4.55 -10.93
C ASP A 196 13.93 4.61 -9.54
N SER A 197 15.02 5.36 -9.46
CA SER A 197 15.75 5.63 -8.22
C SER A 197 14.89 6.27 -7.12
N TYR A 198 13.83 7.02 -7.50
CA TYR A 198 12.91 7.61 -6.53
C TYR A 198 12.07 6.51 -5.85
N VAL A 199 11.55 5.54 -6.61
CA VAL A 199 10.85 4.38 -6.03
C VAL A 199 11.81 3.59 -5.12
N GLN A 200 13.04 3.36 -5.56
CA GLN A 200 14.06 2.70 -4.72
C GLN A 200 14.28 3.45 -3.41
N LEU A 201 14.43 4.78 -3.44
CA LEU A 201 14.55 5.60 -2.24
C LEU A 201 13.33 5.46 -1.33
N GLY A 202 12.12 5.47 -1.89
CA GLY A 202 10.88 5.24 -1.13
C GLY A 202 10.88 3.90 -0.38
N PHE A 203 11.38 2.82 -1.02
CA PHE A 203 11.55 1.53 -0.35
C PHE A 203 12.64 1.52 0.71
N LEU A 204 13.72 2.29 0.56
CA LEU A 204 14.74 2.45 1.61
C LEU A 204 14.18 3.19 2.82
N ILE A 205 13.39 4.24 2.60
CA ILE A 205 12.70 4.96 3.67
C ILE A 205 11.69 4.04 4.37
N LEU A 206 10.90 3.28 3.61
CA LEU A 206 9.98 2.28 4.17
C LEU A 206 10.72 1.22 5.00
N ALA A 207 11.85 0.73 4.51
CA ALA A 207 12.66 -0.26 5.24
C ALA A 207 13.19 0.32 6.56
N GLU A 208 13.66 1.58 6.55
CA GLU A 208 14.08 2.25 7.77
C GLU A 208 12.90 2.52 8.72
N GLU A 209 11.73 2.89 8.20
CA GLU A 209 10.54 3.12 9.03
C GLU A 209 10.09 1.83 9.75
N VAL A 210 10.20 0.68 9.07
CA VAL A 210 9.73 -0.62 9.56
C VAL A 210 10.81 -1.38 10.35
N SER A 211 12.07 -0.94 10.29
CA SER A 211 13.16 -1.57 11.04
C SER A 211 12.96 -1.38 12.55
N LEU A 212 12.64 -2.49 13.23
CA LEU A 212 12.46 -2.53 14.68
C LEU A 212 13.79 -2.20 15.38
N LYS A 213 13.76 -1.25 16.31
CA LYS A 213 14.66 -1.25 17.48
C LYS A 213 13.90 -1.83 18.65
#